data_AF-A0A661XZ07-F1
#
_entry.id   AF-A0A661XZ07-F1
#
_cell.length_a   1.000
_cell.length_b   1.000
_cell.length_c   1.000
_cell.angle_alpha   90.00
_cell.angle_beta   90.00
_cell.angle_gamma   90.00
#
_symmetry.space_group_name_H-M   'P 1'
#
loop_
_entity.id
_entity.type
_entity.pdbx_description
1 polymer ?
#
loop_
_entity_poly.entity_id
_entity_poly.type
_entity_poly.pdbx_seq_one_letter_code
_entity_poly.pdbx_strand_id
1 'polypeptide(L)'
;MNDPTNMDMPLFRDDFKSDIQHYPIEAPQIKSGAGYYFDTESGLRYQVLFAKKKQSYLQNIVNFSVLSDEFEDEYSETNRGEIYRVIATVVEIIRLYHSNHAYSTSYEFSGEFKKGNETRGTSIRTLLYLRKAKEIINP
;
A
#
# COMPACT_ATOMS: atom_id res chain seq x y z
N MET A 1 0.48 21.07 24.78
CA MET A 1 -0.87 20.69 25.25
C MET A 1 -1.26 19.48 24.42
N ASN A 2 -1.10 18.28 24.97
CA ASN A 2 -1.38 17.04 24.24
C ASN A 2 -2.87 16.77 24.37
N ASP A 3 -3.57 16.77 23.25
CA ASP A 3 -5.00 16.48 23.18
C ASP A 3 -5.23 14.98 23.48
N PRO A 4 -6.00 14.62 24.52
CA PRO A 4 -6.24 13.23 24.91
C PRO A 4 -7.17 12.47 23.94
N THR A 5 -7.72 13.11 22.91
CA THR A 5 -8.63 12.46 21.93
C THR A 5 -7.94 11.58 20.89
N ASN A 6 -6.60 11.59 20.79
CA ASN A 6 -5.89 10.98 19.66
C ASN A 6 -5.56 9.48 19.81
N MET A 7 -5.94 8.81 20.91
CA MET A 7 -5.58 7.39 21.13
C MET A 7 -6.66 6.36 20.76
N ASP A 8 -7.89 6.80 20.49
CA ASP A 8 -9.01 5.87 20.17
C ASP A 8 -9.54 6.02 18.73
N MET A 9 -8.89 6.85 17.90
CA MET A 9 -9.33 7.05 16.52
C MET A 9 -8.80 5.91 15.63
N PRO A 10 -9.67 5.17 14.90
CA PRO A 10 -9.22 4.12 14.00
C PRO A 10 -8.28 4.71 12.94
N LEU A 11 -7.29 3.94 12.49
CA LEU A 11 -6.31 4.44 11.51
C LEU A 11 -6.98 4.89 10.20
N PHE A 12 -8.04 4.18 9.79
CA PHE A 12 -8.82 4.50 8.60
C PHE A 12 -10.13 5.18 8.95
N ARG A 13 -10.54 6.10 8.08
CA ARG A 13 -11.83 6.77 8.11
C ARG A 13 -12.93 5.83 7.64
N ASP A 14 -13.98 5.70 8.45
CA ASP A 14 -15.16 4.89 8.09
C ASP A 14 -16.04 5.55 7.02
N ASP A 15 -15.95 6.88 6.86
CA ASP A 15 -16.74 7.68 5.92
C ASP A 15 -16.10 7.83 4.53
N PHE A 16 -14.89 7.32 4.34
CA PHE A 16 -14.18 7.46 3.07
C PHE A 16 -14.85 6.67 1.95
N LYS A 17 -15.12 7.34 0.83
CA LYS A 17 -15.54 6.74 -0.43
C LYS A 17 -14.56 7.13 -1.53
N SER A 18 -13.94 6.15 -2.17
CA SER A 18 -13.09 6.40 -3.33
C SER A 18 -13.94 6.54 -4.59
N ASP A 19 -13.80 7.66 -5.31
CA ASP A 19 -14.38 7.82 -6.65
C ASP A 19 -13.65 6.98 -7.71
N ILE A 20 -12.45 6.49 -7.39
CA ILE A 20 -11.66 5.61 -8.26
C ILE A 20 -11.94 4.16 -7.84
N GLN A 21 -12.53 3.40 -8.75
CA GLN A 21 -12.79 1.97 -8.55
C GLN A 21 -11.49 1.16 -8.64
N HIS A 22 -11.15 0.45 -7.57
CA HIS A 22 -9.98 -0.45 -7.56
C HIS A 22 -10.15 -1.64 -8.53
N TYR A 23 -9.06 -2.32 -8.85
CA TYR A 23 -9.10 -3.61 -9.53
C TYR A 23 -9.65 -4.70 -8.60
N PRO A 24 -10.19 -5.81 -9.13
CA PRO A 24 -10.52 -6.99 -8.32
C PRO A 24 -9.28 -7.48 -7.57
N ILE A 25 -9.42 -7.72 -6.27
CA ILE A 25 -8.32 -8.12 -5.39
C ILE A 25 -8.40 -9.62 -5.12
N GLU A 26 -7.31 -10.33 -5.40
CA GLU A 26 -7.08 -11.70 -4.98
C GLU A 26 -6.47 -11.70 -3.58
N ALA A 27 -7.30 -12.01 -2.58
CA ALA A 27 -6.90 -12.12 -1.19
C ALA A 27 -6.14 -13.44 -0.93
N PRO A 28 -5.28 -13.48 0.11
CA PRO A 28 -4.63 -14.73 0.51
C PRO A 28 -5.67 -15.76 0.96
N GLN A 29 -5.36 -17.04 0.73
CA GLN A 29 -6.20 -18.18 1.15
C GLN A 29 -6.46 -18.22 2.66
N ILE A 30 -5.57 -17.62 3.45
CA ILE A 30 -5.70 -17.48 4.90
C ILE A 30 -5.85 -15.99 5.21
N LYS A 31 -6.81 -15.63 6.07
CA LYS A 31 -7.10 -14.23 6.44
C LYS A 31 -5.90 -13.44 7.00
N SER A 32 -4.99 -14.12 7.69
CA SER A 32 -3.74 -13.54 8.21
C SER A 32 -2.60 -13.51 7.18
N GLY A 33 -2.84 -13.98 5.95
CA GLY A 33 -1.86 -13.99 4.89
C GLY A 33 -1.38 -12.58 4.54
N ALA A 34 -0.12 -12.49 4.15
CA ALA A 34 0.56 -11.23 3.89
C ALA A 34 0.58 -10.83 2.41
N GLY A 35 0.22 -11.74 1.49
CA GLY A 35 0.32 -11.53 0.04
C GLY A 35 -1.05 -11.36 -0.60
N TYR A 36 -1.21 -10.28 -1.36
CA TYR A 36 -2.39 -9.98 -2.17
C TYR A 36 -1.96 -9.80 -3.62
N TYR A 37 -2.86 -10.09 -4.56
CA TYR A 37 -2.58 -9.95 -5.98
C TYR A 37 -3.74 -9.23 -6.68
N PHE A 38 -3.46 -8.60 -7.81
CA PHE A 38 -4.47 -8.10 -8.74
C PHE A 38 -3.87 -7.99 -10.14
N ASP A 39 -4.73 -8.12 -11.16
CA ASP A 39 -4.34 -7.97 -12.55
C ASP A 39 -4.90 -6.65 -13.11
N THR A 40 -4.10 -5.94 -13.91
CA THR A 40 -4.52 -4.71 -14.59
C THR A 40 -5.14 -5.01 -15.95
N GLU A 41 -5.80 -4.01 -16.56
CA GLU A 41 -6.36 -4.14 -17.92
C GLU A 41 -5.26 -4.27 -18.97
N SER A 42 -4.06 -3.76 -18.68
CA SER A 42 -2.87 -3.92 -19.51
C SER A 42 -2.19 -5.29 -19.42
N GLY A 43 -2.73 -6.21 -18.60
CA GLY A 43 -2.20 -7.57 -18.44
C GLY A 43 -1.04 -7.69 -17.45
N LEU A 44 -0.78 -6.66 -16.63
CA LEU A 44 0.26 -6.71 -15.61
C LEU A 44 -0.31 -7.32 -14.32
N ARG A 45 0.38 -8.32 -13.79
CA ARG A 45 0.06 -8.89 -12.48
C ARG A 45 0.84 -8.19 -11.39
N TYR A 46 0.15 -7.61 -10.43
CA TYR A 46 0.79 -6.99 -9.26
C TYR A 46 0.75 -7.92 -8.06
N GLN A 47 1.79 -7.84 -7.24
CA GLN A 47 1.83 -8.39 -5.90
C GLN A 47 1.93 -7.24 -4.89
N VAL A 48 1.16 -7.34 -3.80
CA VAL A 48 1.30 -6.49 -2.61
C VAL A 48 1.60 -7.40 -1.41
N LEU A 49 2.74 -7.17 -0.76
CA LEU A 49 3.24 -7.99 0.35
C LEU A 49 3.43 -7.15 1.61
N PHE A 50 2.90 -7.63 2.73
CA PHE A 50 3.07 -7.04 4.06
C PHE A 50 4.17 -7.78 4.84
N ALA A 51 5.25 -7.08 5.16
CA ALA A 51 6.28 -7.57 6.08
C ALA A 51 6.18 -6.85 7.44
N LYS A 52 6.54 -7.52 8.53
CA LYS A 52 6.66 -6.87 9.85
C LYS A 52 8.03 -6.23 10.02
N LYS A 53 8.11 -5.08 10.69
CA LYS A 53 9.40 -4.53 11.10
C LYS A 53 10.05 -5.43 12.15
N LYS A 54 11.36 -5.69 12.03
CA LYS A 54 12.13 -6.53 12.97
C LYS A 54 11.99 -6.08 14.44
N GLN A 55 11.84 -4.79 14.66
CA GLN A 55 11.76 -4.18 16.00
C GLN A 55 10.32 -3.97 16.49
N SER A 56 9.30 -4.15 15.64
CA SER A 56 7.90 -3.97 16.04
C SER A 56 6.94 -4.77 15.16
N TYR A 57 6.26 -5.75 15.76
CA TYR A 57 5.24 -6.57 15.11
C TYR A 57 3.95 -5.81 14.74
N LEU A 58 3.77 -4.61 15.30
CA LEU A 58 2.62 -3.73 15.01
C LEU A 58 2.89 -2.80 13.83
N GLN A 59 4.15 -2.68 13.39
CA GLN A 59 4.54 -1.84 12.27
C GLN A 59 4.75 -2.71 11.03
N ASN A 60 4.14 -2.30 9.92
CA ASN A 60 4.17 -3.05 8.67
C ASN A 60 4.94 -2.31 7.59
N ILE A 61 5.69 -3.05 6.81
CA ILE A 61 6.32 -2.62 5.57
C ILE A 61 5.48 -3.18 4.42
N VAL A 62 5.04 -2.31 3.52
CA VAL A 62 4.27 -2.64 2.32
C VAL A 62 5.23 -2.65 1.13
N ASN A 63 5.38 -3.80 0.51
CA ASN A 63 6.08 -3.97 -0.76
C ASN A 63 5.03 -4.14 -1.85
N PHE A 64 5.20 -3.48 -2.99
CA PHE A 64 4.41 -3.79 -4.17
C PHE A 64 5.28 -3.79 -5.41
N SER A 65 5.06 -4.77 -6.27
CA SER A 65 5.83 -4.99 -7.49
C SER A 65 4.96 -5.62 -8.56
N VAL A 66 5.41 -5.54 -9.80
CA VAL A 66 4.84 -6.29 -10.92
C VAL A 66 5.52 -7.66 -10.95
N LEU A 67 4.74 -8.73 -11.02
CA LEU A 67 5.21 -10.07 -11.30
C LEU A 67 5.33 -10.21 -12.81
N SER A 68 6.55 -10.17 -13.33
CA SER A 68 6.84 -10.46 -14.72
C SER A 68 8.17 -11.19 -14.82
N ASP A 69 8.19 -12.26 -15.61
CA ASP A 69 9.41 -12.99 -15.95
C ASP A 69 10.24 -12.25 -17.03
N GLU A 70 9.63 -11.28 -17.74
CA GLU A 70 10.25 -10.56 -18.85
C GLU A 70 10.95 -9.25 -18.44
N PHE A 71 10.74 -8.78 -17.21
CA PHE A 71 11.24 -7.47 -16.76
C PHE A 71 12.16 -7.63 -15.55
N GLU A 72 13.47 -7.77 -15.78
CA GLU A 72 14.50 -7.66 -14.73
C GLU A 72 14.51 -6.27 -14.07
N ASP A 73 14.04 -5.23 -14.77
CA ASP A 73 13.90 -3.87 -14.25
C ASP A 73 12.42 -3.55 -13.94
N GLU A 74 12.06 -3.61 -12.65
CA GLU A 74 10.75 -3.25 -12.04
C GLU A 74 10.22 -1.82 -12.34
N TYR A 75 10.82 -1.06 -13.27
CA TYR A 75 10.69 0.40 -13.33
C TYR A 75 10.10 0.97 -14.62
N SER A 76 10.04 0.21 -15.73
CA SER A 76 9.70 0.79 -17.03
C SER A 76 8.19 0.75 -17.38
N GLU A 77 7.39 0.00 -16.65
CA GLU A 77 6.03 -0.39 -17.10
C GLU A 77 4.87 0.29 -16.33
N THR A 78 5.11 0.96 -15.20
CA THR A 78 4.02 1.49 -14.35
C THR A 78 3.32 2.77 -14.86
N ASN A 79 3.62 3.22 -16.09
CA ASN A 79 3.13 4.47 -16.69
C ASN A 79 2.14 4.28 -17.86
N ARG A 80 1.41 3.15 -17.91
CA ARG A 80 0.34 2.92 -18.92
C ARG A 80 -0.98 3.68 -18.65
N GLY A 81 -0.94 4.78 -17.88
CA GLY A 81 -2.13 5.55 -17.49
C GLY A 81 -2.95 4.97 -16.33
N GLU A 82 -2.60 3.78 -15.83
CA GLU A 82 -3.35 3.06 -14.80
C GLU A 82 -2.95 3.41 -13.36
N ILE A 83 -1.96 4.31 -13.18
CA ILE A 83 -1.30 4.56 -11.89
C ILE A 83 -2.28 4.94 -10.78
N TYR A 84 -3.32 5.72 -11.07
CA TYR A 84 -4.31 6.12 -10.08
C TYR A 84 -5.18 4.95 -9.59
N ARG A 85 -5.51 4.01 -10.50
CA ARG A 85 -6.28 2.82 -10.17
C ARG A 85 -5.43 1.78 -9.44
N VAL A 86 -4.16 1.64 -9.82
CA VAL A 86 -3.15 0.87 -9.07
C VAL A 86 -3.05 1.40 -7.64
N ILE A 87 -2.90 2.72 -7.47
CA ILE A 87 -2.84 3.35 -6.14
C ILE A 87 -4.11 3.07 -5.34
N ALA A 88 -5.30 3.27 -5.94
CA ALA A 88 -6.57 2.99 -5.27
C ALA A 88 -6.67 1.53 -4.82
N THR A 89 -6.18 0.60 -5.64
CA THR A 89 -6.17 -0.85 -5.34
C THR A 89 -5.23 -1.20 -4.20
N VAL A 90 -4.01 -0.65 -4.21
CA VAL A 90 -3.06 -0.86 -3.11
C VAL A 90 -3.60 -0.30 -1.79
N VAL A 91 -4.24 0.87 -1.80
CA VAL A 91 -4.82 1.41 -0.56
C VAL A 91 -5.99 0.55 -0.07
N GLU A 92 -6.85 0.05 -0.96
CA GLU A 92 -7.90 -0.88 -0.59
C GLU A 92 -7.33 -2.18 0.00
N ILE A 93 -6.24 -2.70 -0.55
CA ILE A 93 -5.52 -3.85 0.01
C ILE A 93 -5.02 -3.55 1.43
N ILE A 94 -4.47 -2.36 1.69
CA ILE A 94 -4.04 -1.96 3.04
C ILE A 94 -5.24 -1.94 3.99
N ARG A 95 -6.39 -1.40 3.56
CA ARG A 95 -7.63 -1.38 4.35
C ARG A 95 -8.11 -2.80 4.68
N LEU A 96 -8.12 -3.70 3.69
CA LEU A 96 -8.47 -5.12 3.86
C LEU A 96 -7.51 -5.83 4.82
N TYR A 97 -6.20 -5.63 4.64
CA TYR A 97 -5.19 -6.21 5.53
C TYR A 97 -5.37 -5.70 6.97
N HIS A 98 -5.61 -4.40 7.15
CA HIS A 98 -5.81 -3.80 8.47
C HIS A 98 -7.05 -4.34 9.18
N SER A 99 -8.15 -4.60 8.47
CA SER A 99 -9.36 -5.19 9.08
C SER A 99 -9.10 -6.56 9.73
N ASN A 100 -8.11 -7.31 9.22
CA ASN A 100 -7.67 -8.58 9.80
C ASN A 100 -6.51 -8.41 10.82
N HIS A 101 -5.94 -7.21 10.92
CA HIS A 101 -4.77 -6.89 11.76
C HIS A 101 -4.95 -5.52 12.47
N ALA A 102 -6.07 -5.36 13.17
CA ALA A 102 -6.54 -4.08 13.73
C ALA A 102 -5.56 -3.40 14.69
N TYR A 103 -4.63 -4.14 15.30
CA TYR A 103 -3.58 -3.58 16.17
C TYR A 103 -2.38 -3.00 15.41
N SER A 104 -2.40 -3.01 14.07
CA SER A 104 -1.33 -2.41 13.27
C SER A 104 -1.30 -0.89 13.46
N THR A 105 -0.14 -0.35 13.83
CA THR A 105 0.01 1.07 14.17
C THR A 105 0.60 1.90 13.03
N SER A 106 1.28 1.27 12.06
CA SER A 106 1.80 1.96 10.89
C SER A 106 2.00 1.07 9.67
N TYR A 107 2.05 1.72 8.50
CA TYR A 107 2.37 1.13 7.20
C TYR A 107 3.40 2.00 6.49
N GLU A 108 4.47 1.39 6.00
CA GLU A 108 5.59 2.08 5.34
C GLU A 108 5.92 1.40 4.01
N PHE A 109 6.14 2.16 2.93
CA PHE A 109 6.45 1.59 1.63
C PHE A 109 7.97 1.34 1.47
N SER A 110 8.38 0.13 1.08
CA SER A 110 9.81 -0.25 1.01
C SER A 110 10.59 0.33 -0.17
N GLY A 111 9.89 0.74 -1.25
CA GLY A 111 10.51 1.18 -2.50
C GLY A 111 11.42 2.40 -2.36
N GLU A 112 11.45 3.04 -1.19
CA GLU A 112 12.22 4.25 -0.92
C GLU A 112 13.59 4.01 -0.26
N PHE A 113 13.91 2.78 0.18
CA PHE A 113 15.11 2.51 0.98
C PHE A 113 15.97 1.34 0.46
N LYS A 114 16.13 1.18 -0.86
CA LYS A 114 17.20 0.30 -1.39
C LYS A 114 18.57 0.93 -1.06
N LYS A 115 19.53 0.13 -0.59
CA LYS A 115 20.90 0.58 -0.25
C LYS A 115 21.52 1.24 -1.50
N GLY A 116 21.89 2.52 -1.40
CA GLY A 116 22.32 3.35 -2.55
C GLY A 116 21.30 4.37 -3.07
N ASN A 117 20.05 4.35 -2.58
CA ASN A 117 19.02 5.36 -2.87
C ASN A 117 18.79 6.36 -1.71
N GLU A 118 19.72 6.43 -0.75
CA GLU A 118 19.62 7.26 0.47
C GLU A 118 19.47 8.76 0.18
N THR A 119 19.83 9.21 -1.02
CA THR A 119 19.77 10.60 -1.48
C THR A 119 18.65 10.88 -2.49
N ARG A 120 17.90 9.86 -2.95
CA ARG A 120 16.76 10.07 -3.85
C ARG A 120 15.61 10.67 -3.04
N GLY A 121 15.23 11.90 -3.37
CA GLY A 121 14.02 12.52 -2.84
C GLY A 121 12.77 11.65 -3.09
N THR A 122 11.73 11.84 -2.27
CA THR A 122 10.46 11.13 -2.35
C THR A 122 9.96 10.99 -3.79
N SER A 123 9.69 9.76 -4.23
CA SER A 123 9.29 9.54 -5.61
C SER A 123 7.91 10.15 -5.90
N ILE A 124 7.63 10.57 -7.15
CA ILE A 124 6.29 11.06 -7.56
C ILE A 124 5.21 10.04 -7.18
N ARG A 125 5.51 8.75 -7.37
CA ARG A 125 4.65 7.63 -6.98
C ARG A 125 4.33 7.66 -5.49
N THR A 126 5.33 7.81 -4.63
CA THR A 126 5.15 7.93 -3.18
C THR A 126 4.31 9.16 -2.84
N LEU A 127 4.54 10.30 -3.49
CA LEU A 127 3.71 11.49 -3.27
C LEU A 127 2.24 11.25 -3.64
N LEU A 128 1.97 10.51 -4.72
CA LEU A 128 0.63 10.13 -5.11
C LEU A 128 -0.01 9.15 -4.12
N TYR A 129 0.74 8.17 -3.61
CA TYR A 129 0.31 7.28 -2.53
C TYR A 129 0.00 8.05 -1.25
N LEU A 130 0.88 8.96 -0.83
CA LEU A 130 0.69 9.80 0.35
C LEU A 130 -0.51 10.72 0.18
N ARG A 131 -0.70 11.31 -1.01
CA ARG A 131 -1.89 12.11 -1.32
C ARG A 131 -3.15 11.28 -1.14
N LYS A 132 -3.20 10.08 -1.74
CA LYS A 132 -4.39 9.23 -1.65
C LYS A 132 -4.61 8.72 -0.23
N ALA A 133 -3.56 8.32 0.48
CA ALA A 133 -3.64 7.86 1.87
C ALA A 133 -4.23 8.94 2.80
N LYS A 134 -3.86 10.21 2.63
CA LYS A 134 -4.42 11.34 3.39
C LYS A 134 -5.94 11.51 3.26
N GLU A 135 -6.55 11.02 2.18
CA GLU A 135 -8.01 11.05 2.03
C GLU A 135 -8.68 9.97 2.92
N ILE A 136 -7.94 8.96 3.36
CA ILE A 136 -8.46 7.68 3.87
C ILE A 136 -8.05 7.45 5.32
N ILE A 137 -6.93 8.04 5.76
CA ILE A 137 -6.48 7.96 7.15
C ILE A 137 -7.04 9.11 7.98
N ASN A 138 -7.24 8.88 9.28
CA ASN A 138 -7.52 9.96 10.22
C ASN A 138 -6.26 10.84 10.42
N PRO A 139 -6.44 12.16 10.63
CA PRO A 139 -5.34 13.14 10.70
C PRO A 139 -4.49 13.03 11.97
#